data_AF-A0A7X2D2Z5-F1
#
_entry.id   AF-A0A7X2D2Z5-F1
#
_cell.length_a   1.000
_cell.length_b   1.000
_cell.length_c   1.000
_cell.angle_alpha   90.00
_cell.angle_beta   90.00
_cell.angle_gamma   90.00
#
_symmetry.space_group_name_H-M   'P 1'
#
loop_
_entity.id
_entity.type
_entity.pdbx_description
1 polymer ?
#
loop_
_entity_poly.entity_id
_entity_poly.type
_entity_poly.pdbx_seq_one_letter_code
_entity_poly.pdbx_strand_id
1 'polypeptide(L)'
;MTVVWTDERVEELKRLWGEGLTTGEIGKALGVSKNAVVGKAHRLGLKGRPSPIKRAKQTKPKQEPKIRSVIDLSAHTCRWPIGDPREPGFHFCGKPAIPAKPYCPEHAAVAYVSSSSRGSNKDEDAA
;
A
#
# COMPACT_ATOMS: atom_id res chain seq x y z
N MET A 1 -11.87 -31.81 1.57
CA MET A 1 -13.02 -32.49 0.94
C MET A 1 -12.96 -32.24 -0.56
N THR A 2 -12.75 -33.28 -1.36
CA THR A 2 -12.73 -33.19 -2.83
C THR A 2 -14.16 -33.11 -3.35
N VAL A 3 -14.55 -31.98 -3.92
CA VAL A 3 -15.85 -31.85 -4.59
C VAL A 3 -15.79 -32.62 -5.90
N VAL A 4 -16.65 -33.64 -6.03
CA VAL A 4 -16.89 -34.33 -7.30
C VAL A 4 -17.81 -33.46 -8.16
N TRP A 5 -17.32 -33.09 -9.35
CA TRP A 5 -18.09 -32.37 -10.36
C TRP A 5 -18.78 -33.37 -11.28
N THR A 6 -19.98 -33.81 -10.89
CA THR A 6 -20.87 -34.62 -11.72
C THR A 6 -21.44 -33.78 -12.87
N ASP A 7 -21.91 -34.44 -13.93
CA ASP A 7 -22.49 -33.74 -15.08
C ASP A 7 -23.72 -32.92 -14.69
N GLU A 8 -24.58 -33.45 -13.81
CA GLU A 8 -25.73 -32.73 -13.23
C GLU A 8 -25.31 -31.42 -12.52
N ARG A 9 -24.22 -31.46 -11.74
CA ARG A 9 -23.69 -30.25 -11.07
C ARG A 9 -23.12 -29.24 -12.06
N VAL A 10 -22.59 -29.72 -13.19
CA VAL A 10 -22.08 -28.85 -14.25
C VAL A 10 -23.22 -28.17 -14.99
N GLU A 11 -24.31 -28.88 -15.27
CA GLU A 11 -25.51 -28.30 -15.87
C GLU A 11 -26.15 -27.27 -14.95
N GLU A 12 -26.31 -27.58 -13.67
CA GLU A 12 -26.85 -26.65 -12.69
C GLU A 12 -25.95 -25.41 -12.52
N LEU A 13 -24.62 -25.58 -12.54
CA LEU A 13 -23.68 -24.47 -12.57
C LEU A 13 -23.91 -23.57 -13.80
N LYS A 14 -24.07 -24.14 -15.00
CA LYS A 14 -24.30 -23.37 -16.23
C LYS A 14 -25.63 -22.62 -16.17
N ARG A 15 -26.68 -23.24 -15.65
CA ARG A 15 -28.02 -22.63 -15.47
C ARG A 15 -27.95 -21.42 -14.55
N LEU A 16 -27.43 -21.59 -13.33
CA LEU A 16 -27.30 -20.52 -12.35
C LEU A 16 -26.34 -19.41 -12.80
N TRP A 17 -25.33 -19.76 -13.61
CA TRP A 17 -24.42 -18.79 -14.23
C TRP A 17 -25.14 -17.92 -15.27
N GLY A 18 -26.01 -18.51 -16.10
CA GLY A 18 -26.84 -17.82 -17.08
C GLY A 18 -27.88 -16.88 -16.44
N GLU A 19 -28.43 -17.27 -15.29
CA GLU A 19 -29.35 -16.46 -14.48
C GLU A 19 -28.66 -15.25 -13.82
N GLY A 20 -27.33 -15.19 -13.84
CA GLY A 20 -26.58 -14.09 -13.26
C GLY A 20 -26.57 -14.13 -11.73
N LEU A 21 -26.60 -15.30 -11.10
CA LEU A 21 -26.29 -15.42 -9.68
C LEU A 21 -24.80 -15.17 -9.41
N THR A 22 -24.47 -14.66 -8.23
CA THR A 22 -23.07 -14.45 -7.84
C THR A 22 -22.39 -15.79 -7.57
N THR A 23 -21.07 -15.84 -7.73
CA THR A 23 -20.27 -17.05 -7.45
C THR A 23 -20.46 -17.59 -6.02
N GLY A 24 -20.80 -16.72 -5.07
CA GLY A 24 -21.08 -17.12 -3.69
C GLY A 24 -22.45 -17.79 -3.53
N GLU A 25 -23.48 -17.24 -4.17
CA GLU A 25 -24.83 -17.81 -4.18
C GLU A 25 -24.85 -19.15 -4.93
N ILE A 26 -24.17 -19.24 -6.07
CA ILE A 26 -23.98 -20.49 -6.81
C ILE A 26 -23.26 -21.52 -5.95
N GLY A 27 -22.22 -21.11 -5.22
CA GLY A 27 -21.52 -22.01 -4.30
C GLY A 27 -22.43 -22.54 -3.20
N LYS A 28 -23.26 -21.66 -2.61
CA LYS A 28 -24.25 -22.04 -1.60
C LYS A 28 -25.29 -23.02 -2.16
N ALA A 29 -25.80 -22.78 -3.36
CA ALA A 29 -26.77 -23.65 -4.03
C ALA A 29 -26.19 -25.04 -4.36
N LEU A 30 -24.94 -25.10 -4.80
CA LEU A 30 -24.27 -26.35 -5.17
C LEU A 30 -23.59 -27.07 -4.00
N GLY A 31 -23.56 -26.46 -2.80
CA GLY A 31 -22.86 -26.99 -1.62
C GLY A 31 -21.33 -26.98 -1.76
N VAL A 32 -20.77 -26.05 -2.54
CA VAL A 32 -19.33 -25.93 -2.82
C VAL A 32 -18.82 -24.53 -2.51
N SER A 33 -17.50 -24.39 -2.35
CA SER A 33 -16.92 -23.06 -2.12
C SER A 33 -17.05 -22.17 -3.37
N LYS A 34 -17.21 -20.86 -3.15
CA LYS A 34 -17.12 -19.83 -4.21
C LYS A 34 -15.92 -20.04 -5.14
N ASN A 35 -14.76 -20.39 -4.58
CA ASN A 35 -13.54 -20.56 -5.37
C ASN A 35 -13.59 -21.82 -6.25
N ALA A 36 -14.26 -22.88 -5.78
CA ALA A 36 -14.51 -24.07 -6.59
C ALA A 36 -15.41 -23.75 -7.80
N VAL A 37 -16.44 -22.93 -7.60
CA VAL A 37 -17.32 -22.42 -8.68
C VAL A 37 -16.52 -21.63 -9.71
N VAL A 38 -15.72 -20.66 -9.27
CA VAL A 38 -14.88 -19.84 -10.16
C VAL A 38 -13.94 -20.72 -10.98
N GLY A 39 -13.24 -21.65 -10.31
CA GLY A 39 -12.31 -22.54 -10.99
C GLY A 39 -12.99 -23.45 -12.01
N LYS A 40 -14.18 -23.99 -11.70
CA LYS A 40 -14.92 -24.83 -12.64
C LYS A 40 -15.48 -24.01 -13.80
N ALA A 41 -16.07 -22.84 -13.55
CA ALA A 41 -16.58 -21.95 -14.59
C ALA A 41 -15.48 -21.51 -15.57
N HIS A 42 -14.27 -21.22 -15.08
CA HIS A 42 -13.12 -20.89 -15.90
C HIS A 42 -12.67 -22.09 -16.77
N ARG A 43 -12.62 -23.30 -16.20
CA ARG A 43 -12.31 -24.53 -16.97
C ARG A 43 -13.37 -24.87 -18.02
N LEU A 44 -14.62 -24.47 -17.80
CA LEU A 44 -15.74 -24.65 -18.74
C LEU A 44 -15.81 -23.54 -19.80
N GLY A 45 -14.93 -22.53 -19.75
CA GLY A 45 -14.92 -21.42 -20.71
C GLY A 45 -16.16 -20.52 -20.63
N LEU A 46 -16.85 -20.48 -19.49
CA LEU A 46 -18.06 -19.67 -19.34
C LEU A 46 -17.72 -18.17 -19.44
N LYS A 47 -18.62 -17.40 -20.07
CA LYS A 47 -18.44 -15.96 -20.31
C LYS A 47 -18.10 -15.25 -19.00
N GLY A 48 -16.99 -14.52 -19.01
CA GLY A 48 -16.52 -13.73 -17.89
C GLY A 48 -17.58 -12.71 -17.48
N ARG A 49 -18.07 -12.82 -16.25
CA ARG A 49 -19.01 -11.84 -15.70
C ARG A 49 -18.23 -10.56 -15.34
N PRO A 50 -18.73 -9.36 -15.69
CA PRO A 50 -18.14 -8.12 -15.19
C PRO A 50 -18.21 -8.14 -13.66
N SER A 51 -17.09 -7.81 -13.01
CA SER A 51 -17.02 -7.83 -11.54
C SER A 51 -18.09 -6.86 -10.98
N PRO A 52 -19.02 -7.33 -10.12
CA PRO A 52 -19.98 -6.45 -9.44
C PRO A 52 -19.26 -5.41 -8.56
N ILE A 53 -18.03 -5.72 -8.18
CA ILE A 53 -17.13 -4.78 -7.53
C ILE A 53 -16.66 -3.82 -8.63
N LYS A 54 -17.40 -2.72 -8.82
CA LYS A 54 -16.79 -1.47 -9.29
C LYS A 54 -15.69 -1.17 -8.28
N ARG A 55 -14.46 -1.59 -8.58
CA ARG A 55 -13.27 -1.12 -7.88
C ARG A 55 -13.18 0.36 -8.22
N ALA A 56 -13.95 1.19 -7.51
CA ALA A 56 -13.51 2.53 -7.24
C ALA A 56 -12.08 2.35 -6.76
N LYS A 57 -11.10 2.92 -7.48
CA LYS A 57 -9.72 2.98 -7.02
C LYS A 57 -9.75 3.75 -5.70
N GLN A 58 -10.06 3.06 -4.60
CA GLN A 58 -9.80 3.55 -3.27
C GLN A 58 -8.29 3.49 -3.17
N THR A 59 -7.65 4.55 -3.63
CA THR A 59 -6.30 4.92 -3.22
C THR A 59 -6.39 5.16 -1.73
N LYS A 60 -6.40 4.10 -0.91
CA LYS A 60 -6.02 4.25 0.48
C LYS A 60 -4.65 4.90 0.44
N PRO A 61 -4.45 6.10 1.03
CA PRO A 61 -3.13 6.70 1.07
C PRO A 61 -2.20 5.65 1.68
N LYS A 62 -1.18 5.27 0.92
CA LYS A 62 -0.14 4.35 1.39
C LYS A 62 0.50 5.05 2.58
N GLN A 63 0.12 4.68 3.80
CA GLN A 63 0.75 5.20 5.00
C GLN A 63 2.23 4.85 4.88
N GLU A 64 3.06 5.89 4.79
CA GLU A 64 4.49 5.72 4.69
C GLU A 64 4.97 5.07 6.01
N PRO A 65 5.74 3.97 5.96
CA PRO A 65 6.17 3.29 7.16
C PRO A 65 7.05 4.23 8.00
N LYS A 66 6.63 4.49 9.24
CA LYS A 66 7.40 5.30 10.20
C LYS A 66 8.58 4.47 10.70
N ILE A 67 9.79 4.78 10.24
CA ILE A 67 11.02 4.07 10.63
C ILE A 67 11.39 4.52 12.05
N ARG A 68 11.30 3.62 13.03
CA ARG A 68 11.48 3.98 14.46
C ARG A 68 12.91 3.80 14.97
N SER A 69 13.68 2.89 14.37
CA SER A 69 15.03 2.55 14.83
C SER A 69 16.09 2.91 13.81
N VAL A 70 17.32 3.15 14.29
CA VAL A 70 18.48 3.40 13.43
C VAL A 70 18.86 2.13 12.65
N ILE A 71 18.53 0.95 13.18
CA ILE A 71 18.83 -0.36 12.58
C ILE A 71 17.98 -0.57 11.31
N ASP A 72 16.78 -0.02 11.29
CA ASP A 72 15.85 -0.12 10.16
C ASP A 72 16.14 0.91 9.04
N LEU A 73 17.15 1.77 9.20
CA LEU A 73 17.53 2.77 8.20
C LEU A 73 18.48 2.18 7.16
N SER A 74 18.13 2.35 5.89
CA SER A 74 19.04 2.06 4.78
C SER A 74 20.07 3.20 4.60
N ALA A 75 21.17 2.89 3.90
CA ALA A 75 22.19 3.89 3.54
C ALA A 75 21.64 5.08 2.73
N HIS A 76 20.53 4.87 2.01
CA HIS A 76 19.89 5.83 1.11
C HIS A 76 18.63 6.48 1.69
N THR A 77 18.38 6.35 3.00
CA THR A 77 17.20 6.94 3.67
C THR A 77 17.60 8.04 4.65
N CYS A 78 16.76 9.06 4.78
CA CYS A 78 17.00 10.24 5.62
C CYS A 78 16.89 9.89 7.10
N ARG A 79 17.96 10.18 7.86
CA ARG A 79 18.07 9.88 9.30
C ARG A 79 17.70 11.07 10.20
N TRP A 80 16.86 12.00 9.73
CA TRP A 80 16.45 13.13 10.55
C TRP A 80 15.47 12.66 11.64
N PRO A 81 15.76 12.88 12.94
CA PRO A 81 14.87 12.48 14.02
C PRO A 81 13.65 13.41 14.09
N ILE A 82 12.45 12.84 14.19
CA ILE A 82 11.18 13.55 14.35
C ILE A 82 10.59 13.12 15.70
N GLY A 83 10.45 14.09 16.60
CA GLY A 83 10.04 13.87 17.99
C GLY A 83 11.19 13.52 18.93
N ASP A 84 10.88 13.26 20.19
CA ASP A 84 11.85 12.86 21.22
C ASP A 84 11.98 11.33 21.29
N PRO A 85 13.20 10.75 21.38
CA PRO A 85 13.42 9.30 21.48
C PRO A 85 12.66 8.57 22.60
N ARG A 86 12.20 9.27 23.63
CA ARG A 86 11.43 8.71 24.75
C ARG A 86 9.93 8.69 24.49
N GLU A 87 9.46 9.30 23.40
CA GLU A 87 8.04 9.39 23.08
C GLU A 87 7.60 8.32 22.07
N PRO A 88 6.35 7.80 22.18
CA PRO A 88 5.81 6.81 21.23
C PRO A 88 5.74 7.31 19.77
N GLY A 89 5.89 8.61 19.56
CA GLY A 89 5.89 9.28 18.26
C GLY A 89 7.26 9.37 17.59
N PHE A 90 8.35 8.93 18.25
CA PHE A 90 9.69 9.01 17.69
C PHE A 90 9.81 8.20 16.40
N HIS A 91 10.29 8.85 15.35
CA HIS A 91 10.64 8.20 14.09
C HIS A 91 11.65 9.03 13.30
N PHE A 92 12.28 8.39 12.34
CA PHE A 92 13.13 9.03 11.35
C PHE A 92 12.33 9.38 10.10
N CYS A 93 12.73 10.48 9.44
CA CYS A 93 12.07 10.98 8.24
C CYS A 93 11.87 9.92 7.14
N GLY A 94 12.86 9.06 6.87
CA GLY A 94 12.71 7.95 5.93
C GLY A 94 12.67 8.31 4.43
N LYS A 95 12.51 9.60 4.07
CA LYS A 95 12.61 10.08 2.67
C LYS A 95 13.98 9.74 2.04
N PRO A 96 14.11 9.68 0.71
CA PRO A 96 15.39 9.44 0.04
C PRO A 96 16.46 10.45 0.47
N ALA A 97 17.59 9.94 0.96
CA ALA A 97 18.75 10.75 1.29
C ALA A 97 19.51 11.18 0.03
N ILE A 98 20.13 12.35 0.09
CA ILE A 98 21.05 12.81 -0.97
C ILE A 98 22.25 11.84 -1.01
N PRO A 99 22.78 11.48 -2.20
CA PRO A 99 23.99 10.68 -2.31
C PRO A 99 25.13 11.24 -1.44
N ALA A 100 25.82 10.34 -0.73
CA ALA A 100 26.91 10.69 0.21
C ALA A 100 26.52 11.60 1.39
N LYS A 101 25.23 11.87 1.63
CA LYS A 101 24.74 12.62 2.80
C LYS A 101 23.69 11.82 3.57
N PRO A 102 23.57 12.03 4.89
CA PRO A 102 22.63 11.29 5.73
C PRO A 102 21.17 11.78 5.65
N TYR A 103 20.92 12.91 4.98
CA TYR A 103 19.61 13.58 4.99
C TYR A 103 19.04 13.80 3.59
N CYS A 104 17.70 13.92 3.49
CA CYS A 104 17.01 14.36 2.27
C CYS A 104 17.27 15.87 2.03
N PRO A 105 16.92 16.43 0.85
CA PRO A 105 17.20 17.84 0.55
C PRO A 105 16.66 18.84 1.57
N GLU A 106 15.44 18.60 2.05
CA GLU A 106 14.77 19.41 3.07
C GLU A 106 15.57 19.43 4.38
N HIS A 107 15.84 18.25 4.94
CA HIS A 107 16.57 18.14 6.20
C HIS A 107 18.08 18.45 6.07
N ALA A 108 18.65 18.32 4.88
CA ALA A 108 20.01 18.74 4.61
C ALA A 108 20.15 20.27 4.68
N ALA A 109 19.15 21.02 4.20
CA ALA A 109 19.14 22.48 4.32
C ALA A 109 19.07 22.96 5.77
N VAL A 110 18.38 22.20 6.64
CA VAL A 110 18.34 22.48 8.09
C VAL A 110 19.66 22.07 8.77
N ALA A 111 20.19 20.90 8.44
CA ALA A 111 21.42 20.37 9.06
C ALA A 111 22.68 21.14 8.68
N TYR A 112 22.79 21.54 7.41
CA TYR A 112 23.98 22.17 6.85
C TYR A 112 23.67 23.64 6.57
N VAL A 113 23.86 24.49 7.57
CA VAL A 113 23.88 25.94 7.34
C VAL A 113 25.11 26.30 6.50
N SER A 114 24.90 26.96 5.36
CA SER A 114 25.99 27.54 4.58
C SER A 114 26.66 28.64 5.40
N SER A 115 27.98 28.63 5.51
CA SER A 115 28.78 29.65 6.20
C SER A 115 28.70 31.07 5.59
N SER A 116 27.83 31.31 4.61
CA SER A 116 27.76 32.57 3.85
C SER A 116 26.76 33.62 4.38
N SER A 117 26.02 33.38 5.46
CA SER A 117 25.02 34.34 6.00
C SER A 117 25.44 35.08 7.29
N ARG A 118 26.73 35.05 7.67
CA ARG A 118 27.24 35.69 8.91
C ARG A 118 27.90 37.06 8.74
N GLY A 119 27.72 37.78 7.63
CA GLY A 119 28.34 39.09 7.48
C GLY A 119 27.61 40.02 6.52
N SER A 120 26.64 40.80 7.04
CA SER A 120 26.21 42.11 6.50
C SER A 120 25.17 42.71 7.46
N ASN A 121 25.61 43.33 8.56
CA ASN A 121 25.01 44.56 9.11
C ASN A 121 25.99 45.17 10.13
N LYS A 122 27.02 45.86 9.64
CA LYS A 122 27.57 47.01 10.36
C LYS A 122 26.74 48.21 9.88
N ASP A 123 26.30 49.03 10.82
CA ASP A 123 26.22 50.51 10.75
C ASP A 123 25.08 51.05 11.65
N GLU A 124 25.50 51.98 12.54
CA GLU A 124 24.76 53.08 13.23
C GLU A 124 23.50 52.73 14.07
N ASP A 125 23.32 53.20 15.30
CA ASP A 125 23.37 54.60 15.75
C ASP A 125 23.49 54.66 17.28
N ALA A 126 24.42 55.47 17.78
CA ALA A 126 24.51 55.88 19.18
C ALA A 126 24.61 57.40 19.20
N ALA A 127 23.57 58.04 19.74
CA ALA A 127 23.56 59.43 20.19
C ALA A 127 23.06 59.47 21.63
#